data_AF-A0A402BRM2-F1
#
_entry.id   AF-A0A402BRM2-F1
#
_cell.length_a   1.000
_cell.length_b   1.000
_cell.length_c   1.000
_cell.angle_alpha   90.00
_cell.angle_beta   90.00
_cell.angle_gamma   90.00
#
_symmetry.space_group_name_H-M   'P 1'
#
loop_
_entity.id
_entity.type
_entity.pdbx_description
1 polymer ?
#
loop_
_entity_poly.entity_id
_entity_poly.type
_entity_poly.pdbx_seq_one_letter_code
_entity_poly.pdbx_strand_id
1 'polypeptide(L)'
;MRDLVIAIDPGREKCGIAVVHKQNGVLYKNIVSTSQLLEAVVLSSRHYQTSLVVLGSGTSSVKAREKLQAANPKLDVVIVDEYRTTDAARIRYWQENPPGGFKRFIPVTMLVPSVPVDDYAAVIIAEKYLYQVR
;
A
#
# COMPACT_ATOMS: atom_id res chain seq x y z
N MET A 1 -11.19 9.82 8.71
CA MET A 1 -9.97 9.12 8.29
C MET A 1 -10.16 8.69 6.85
N ARG A 2 -9.14 8.69 6.00
CA ARG A 2 -9.30 8.24 4.60
C ARG A 2 -9.30 6.71 4.60
N ASP A 3 -10.41 6.10 4.18
CA ASP A 3 -10.56 4.65 4.14
C ASP A 3 -10.07 4.02 2.83
N LEU A 4 -9.59 4.85 1.88
CA LEU A 4 -9.18 4.45 0.55
C LEU A 4 -7.83 5.05 0.17
N VAL A 5 -6.90 4.20 -0.25
CA VAL A 5 -5.54 4.59 -0.57
C VAL A 5 -5.09 4.00 -1.90
N ILE A 6 -4.30 4.76 -2.64
CA ILE A 6 -3.55 4.27 -3.79
C ILE A 6 -2.14 3.95 -3.29
N ALA A 7 -1.73 2.70 -3.27
CA ALA A 7 -0.37 2.32 -2.96
C ALA A 7 0.44 2.04 -4.23
N ILE A 8 1.73 2.36 -4.15
CA ILE A 8 2.70 2.22 -5.22
C ILE A 8 3.92 1.53 -4.65
N ASP A 9 4.33 0.45 -5.30
CA ASP A 9 5.63 -0.17 -5.09
C ASP A 9 6.57 0.23 -6.25
N PRO A 10 7.54 1.14 -6.01
CA PRO A 10 8.37 1.67 -7.07
C PRO A 10 9.51 0.72 -7.46
N GLY A 11 9.47 0.17 -8.67
CA GLY A 11 10.57 -0.59 -9.26
C GLY A 11 11.36 0.21 -10.31
N ARG A 12 12.46 -0.39 -10.81
CA ARG A 12 13.33 0.25 -11.81
C ARG A 12 12.67 0.35 -13.18
N GLU A 13 12.00 -0.71 -13.62
CA GLU A 13 11.37 -0.81 -14.95
C GLU A 13 9.84 -0.83 -14.88
N LYS A 14 9.31 -1.46 -13.83
CA LYS A 14 7.89 -1.63 -13.58
C LYS A 14 7.59 -1.21 -12.15
N CYS A 15 6.40 -0.69 -11.93
CA CYS A 15 5.89 -0.32 -10.62
C CYS A 15 4.57 -1.04 -10.38
N GLY A 16 4.41 -1.59 -9.18
CA GLY A 16 3.12 -2.10 -8.72
C GLY A 16 2.23 -0.94 -8.31
N ILE A 17 0.96 -0.98 -8.69
CA ILE A 17 -0.07 -0.05 -8.22
C ILE A 17 -1.25 -0.84 -7.66
N ALA A 18 -1.75 -0.43 -6.51
CA ALA A 18 -2.94 -1.00 -5.88
C ALA A 18 -3.84 0.09 -5.33
N VAL A 19 -5.15 -0.12 -5.42
CA VAL A 19 -6.15 0.70 -4.73
C VAL A 19 -6.83 -0.18 -3.70
N VAL A 20 -6.74 0.21 -2.43
CA VAL A 20 -7.21 -0.61 -1.32
C VAL A 20 -8.11 0.20 -0.41
N HIS A 21 -9.29 -0.34 -0.15
CA HIS A 21 -10.23 0.16 0.82
C HIS A 21 -10.11 -0.60 2.14
N LYS A 22 -10.17 0.11 3.25
CA LYS A 22 -10.04 -0.46 4.61
C LYS A 22 -11.07 -1.57 4.90
N GLN A 23 -12.29 -1.44 4.38
CA GLN A 23 -13.37 -2.41 4.60
C GLN A 23 -13.63 -3.33 3.42
N ASN A 24 -13.38 -2.85 2.19
CA ASN A 24 -13.75 -3.57 0.96
C ASN A 24 -12.55 -4.32 0.38
N GLY A 25 -11.36 -4.20 0.99
CA GLY A 25 -10.14 -4.82 0.52
C GLY A 25 -9.61 -4.19 -0.76
N VAL A 26 -8.96 -4.99 -1.59
CA VAL A 26 -8.34 -4.55 -2.85
C VAL A 26 -9.41 -4.28 -3.90
N LEU A 27 -9.53 -3.03 -4.34
CA LEU A 27 -10.44 -2.60 -5.42
C LEU A 27 -9.77 -2.67 -6.79
N TYR A 28 -8.46 -2.43 -6.85
CA TYR A 28 -7.68 -2.47 -8.08
C TYR A 28 -6.25 -2.89 -7.80
N LYS A 29 -5.65 -3.63 -8.73
CA LYS A 29 -4.25 -4.02 -8.68
C LYS A 29 -3.74 -4.14 -10.11
N ASN A 30 -2.59 -3.55 -10.40
CA ASN A 30 -1.95 -3.70 -11.70
C ASN A 30 -0.44 -3.48 -11.60
N ILE A 31 0.30 -3.96 -12.60
CA ILE A 31 1.70 -3.61 -12.80
C ILE A 31 1.78 -2.72 -14.03
N VAL A 32 2.38 -1.54 -13.85
CA VAL A 32 2.56 -0.56 -14.91
C VAL A 32 4.03 -0.29 -15.11
N SER A 33 4.42 0.13 -16.31
CA SER A 33 5.78 0.62 -16.55
C SER A 33 6.03 1.90 -15.74
N THR A 34 7.28 2.16 -15.34
CA THR A 34 7.62 3.37 -14.57
C THR A 34 7.26 4.66 -15.31
N SER A 35 7.25 4.64 -16.65
CA SER A 35 6.81 5.76 -17.50
C SER A 35 5.29 6.00 -17.43
N GLN A 36 4.48 4.95 -17.29
CA GLN A 36 3.01 5.01 -17.21
C GLN A 36 2.49 5.17 -15.77
N LEU A 37 3.35 5.06 -14.76
CA LEU A 37 2.96 5.15 -13.36
C LEU A 37 2.15 6.43 -13.07
N LEU A 38 2.61 7.57 -13.57
CA LEU A 38 1.97 8.85 -13.30
C LEU A 38 0.52 8.88 -13.84
N GLU A 39 0.33 8.43 -15.07
CA GLU A 39 -0.98 8.34 -15.69
C GLU A 39 -1.90 7.39 -14.92
N ALA A 40 -1.39 6.22 -14.56
CA ALA A 40 -2.14 5.23 -13.78
C ALA A 40 -2.60 5.78 -12.42
N VAL A 41 -1.75 6.55 -11.74
CA VAL A 41 -2.10 7.18 -10.45
C VAL A 41 -3.14 8.28 -10.63
N VAL A 42 -2.99 9.14 -11.65
CA VAL A 42 -3.98 10.21 -11.92
C VAL A 42 -5.34 9.63 -12.29
N LEU A 43 -5.37 8.60 -13.13
CA LEU A 43 -6.61 7.90 -13.49
C LEU A 43 -7.25 7.24 -12.27
N SER A 44 -6.46 6.52 -11.46
CA SER A 44 -6.94 5.88 -10.23
C SER A 44 -7.47 6.92 -9.24
N SER A 45 -6.76 8.03 -9.05
CA SER A 45 -7.17 9.12 -8.16
C SER A 45 -8.51 9.73 -8.56
N ARG A 46 -8.73 9.93 -9.86
CA ARG A 46 -10.00 10.44 -10.41
C ARG A 46 -11.12 9.42 -10.29
N HIS A 47 -10.86 8.17 -10.67
CA HIS A 47 -11.87 7.11 -10.69
C HIS A 47 -12.36 6.75 -9.28
N TYR A 48 -11.42 6.60 -8.35
CA TYR A 48 -11.70 6.23 -6.96
C TYR A 48 -11.89 7.43 -6.02
N GLN A 49 -11.82 8.65 -6.56
CA GLN A 49 -11.99 9.91 -5.82
C GLN A 49 -11.12 10.01 -4.54
N THR A 50 -9.89 9.50 -4.60
CA THR A 50 -8.91 9.57 -3.51
C THR A 50 -7.68 10.35 -3.95
N SER A 51 -7.21 11.23 -3.07
CA SER A 51 -5.95 11.97 -3.25
C SER A 51 -4.79 11.37 -2.46
N LEU A 52 -5.05 10.33 -1.66
CA LEU A 52 -4.04 9.72 -0.81
C LEU A 52 -3.26 8.67 -1.60
N VAL A 53 -1.95 8.91 -1.73
CA VAL A 53 -1.01 8.02 -2.38
C VAL A 53 0.04 7.58 -1.36
N VAL A 54 0.29 6.28 -1.29
CA VAL A 54 1.33 5.69 -0.44
C VAL A 54 2.40 5.08 -1.32
N LEU A 55 3.67 5.42 -1.05
CA LEU A 55 4.84 4.87 -1.73
C LEU A 55 5.62 3.96 -0.79
N GLY A 56 5.97 2.76 -1.25
CA GLY A 56 6.98 1.95 -0.58
C GLY A 56 8.35 2.62 -0.59
N SER A 57 9.16 2.39 0.43
CA SER A 57 10.50 3.00 0.61
C SER A 57 11.61 2.34 -0.21
N GLY A 58 11.33 2.01 -1.47
CA GLY A 58 12.37 1.62 -2.41
C GLY A 58 13.39 2.76 -2.62
N THR A 59 14.57 2.43 -3.14
CA THR A 59 15.66 3.38 -3.47
C THR A 59 15.26 4.48 -4.46
N SER A 60 14.12 4.34 -5.14
CA SER A 60 13.54 5.31 -6.09
C SER A 60 12.32 6.09 -5.55
N SER A 61 11.91 5.86 -4.30
CA SER A 61 10.70 6.43 -3.68
C SER A 61 10.69 7.96 -3.62
N VAL A 62 11.82 8.59 -3.30
CA VAL A 62 11.95 10.06 -3.24
C VAL A 62 11.72 10.69 -4.62
N LYS A 63 12.34 10.14 -5.67
CA LYS A 63 12.18 10.60 -7.05
C LYS A 63 10.74 10.39 -7.55
N ALA A 64 10.12 9.29 -7.14
CA ALA A 64 8.72 9.01 -7.49
C ALA A 64 7.77 10.03 -6.83
N ARG A 65 8.00 10.36 -5.55
CA ARG A 65 7.25 11.38 -4.82
C ARG A 65 7.33 12.74 -5.51
N GLU A 66 8.54 13.21 -5.82
CA GLU A 66 8.74 14.51 -6.47
C GLU A 66 8.00 14.60 -7.81
N LYS A 67 8.08 13.55 -8.63
CA LYS A 67 7.35 13.48 -9.92
C LYS A 67 5.84 13.51 -9.73
N LEU A 68 5.32 12.75 -8.77
CA LEU A 68 3.88 12.71 -8.48
C LEU A 68 3.37 14.06 -7.97
N GLN A 69 4.13 14.69 -7.08
CA GLN A 69 3.76 15.97 -6.48
C GLN A 69 3.89 17.13 -7.48
N ALA A 70 4.88 17.08 -8.37
CA ALA A 70 5.00 18.04 -9.48
C ALA A 70 3.86 17.90 -10.50
N ALA A 71 3.43 16.67 -10.79
CA ALA A 71 2.35 16.42 -11.74
C ALA A 71 0.96 16.76 -11.18
N ASN A 72 0.74 16.51 -9.90
CA ASN A 72 -0.51 16.86 -9.24
C ASN A 72 -0.26 17.26 -7.78
N PRO A 73 -0.16 18.57 -7.49
CA PRO A 73 0.11 19.06 -6.13
C PRO A 73 -1.04 18.80 -5.15
N LYS A 74 -2.21 18.33 -5.62
CA LYS A 74 -3.33 17.91 -4.76
C LYS A 74 -3.18 16.49 -4.22
N LEU A 75 -2.24 15.70 -4.74
CA LEU A 75 -1.97 14.36 -4.21
C LEU A 75 -1.24 14.46 -2.87
N ASP A 76 -1.78 13.80 -1.87
CA ASP A 76 -1.15 13.63 -0.57
C ASP A 76 -0.30 12.37 -0.61
N VAL A 77 1.00 12.55 -0.84
CA VAL A 77 1.95 11.44 -1.03
C VAL A 77 2.67 11.14 0.27
N VAL A 78 2.43 9.95 0.83
CA VAL A 78 3.09 9.45 2.03
C VAL A 78 4.08 8.35 1.66
N ILE A 79 5.30 8.41 2.20
CA ILE A 79 6.26 7.31 2.05
C ILE A 79 6.10 6.40 3.26
N VAL A 80 5.88 5.11 3.02
CA VAL A 80 5.84 4.07 4.04
C VAL A 80 7.15 3.29 3.99
N ASP A 81 7.87 3.36 5.10
CA ASP A 81 9.15 2.68 5.26
C ASP A 81 8.95 1.17 5.45
N GLU A 82 9.57 0.37 4.59
CA GLU A 82 9.74 -1.08 4.73
C GLU A 82 10.68 -1.42 5.89
N TYR A 83 11.55 -0.49 6.30
CA TYR A 83 12.79 -0.85 6.99
C TYR A 83 12.77 -0.91 8.53
N ARG A 84 11.71 -0.50 9.25
CA ARG A 84 11.81 -0.44 10.73
C ARG A 84 10.54 -0.71 11.54
N THR A 85 9.91 -1.88 11.45
CA THR A 85 8.88 -2.25 12.46
C THR A 85 8.64 -3.76 12.62
N THR A 86 9.65 -4.58 12.38
CA THR A 86 9.46 -6.05 12.28
C THR A 86 9.21 -6.74 13.62
N ASP A 87 9.75 -6.25 14.74
CA ASP A 87 9.62 -6.94 16.04
C ASP A 87 8.75 -6.21 17.07
N ALA A 88 9.07 -4.96 17.39
CA ALA A 88 8.41 -4.25 18.49
C ALA A 88 6.93 -3.91 18.21
N ALA A 89 6.57 -3.58 16.96
CA ALA A 89 5.18 -3.27 16.60
C ALA A 89 4.30 -4.51 16.51
N ARG A 90 4.87 -5.65 16.10
CA ARG A 90 4.17 -6.93 16.04
C ARG A 90 3.78 -7.41 17.44
N ILE A 91 4.68 -7.28 18.42
CA ILE A 91 4.41 -7.60 19.82
C ILE A 91 3.28 -6.71 20.38
N ARG A 92 3.34 -5.39 20.10
CA ARG A 92 2.35 -4.44 20.62
C ARG A 92 0.95 -4.63 20.00
N TYR A 93 0.88 -4.95 18.71
CA TYR A 93 -0.38 -5.21 18.01
C TYR A 93 -1.15 -6.40 18.61
N TRP A 94 -0.46 -7.49 18.96
CA TRP A 94 -1.07 -8.68 19.55
C TRP A 94 -1.45 -8.50 21.03
N GLN A 95 -0.78 -7.61 21.75
CA GLN A 95 -1.19 -7.24 23.12
C GLN A 95 -2.50 -6.44 23.14
N GLU A 96 -2.74 -5.59 22.14
CA GLU A 96 -3.91 -4.72 22.09
C GLU A 96 -5.11 -5.33 21.32
N ASN A 97 -4.92 -6.38 20.51
CA ASN A 97 -5.98 -6.99 19.69
C ASN A 97 -5.97 -8.52 19.78
N PRO A 98 -6.48 -9.11 20.87
CA PRO A 98 -6.59 -10.57 20.98
C PRO A 98 -7.67 -11.09 20.01
N PRO A 99 -7.34 -12.03 19.09
CA PRO A 99 -8.33 -12.56 18.15
C PRO A 99 -9.32 -13.50 18.84
N GLY A 100 -10.60 -13.47 18.45
CA GLY A 100 -11.67 -14.34 18.96
C GLY A 100 -12.19 -15.36 17.93
N GLY A 101 -12.63 -16.53 18.40
CA GLY A 101 -13.26 -17.60 17.59
C GLY A 101 -12.29 -18.58 16.90
N PHE A 102 -12.76 -19.47 16.02
CA PHE A 102 -11.91 -20.45 15.31
C PHE A 102 -10.83 -19.82 14.40
N LYS A 103 -11.00 -18.55 14.02
CA LYS A 103 -9.98 -17.72 13.34
C LYS A 103 -8.85 -17.23 14.27
N ARG A 104 -8.91 -17.55 15.58
CA ARG A 104 -7.87 -17.30 16.59
C ARG A 104 -6.66 -18.22 16.46
N PHE A 105 -6.83 -19.38 15.81
CA PHE A 105 -5.78 -20.41 15.76
C PHE A 105 -4.87 -20.33 14.55
N ILE A 106 -5.16 -19.44 13.59
CA ILE A 106 -4.33 -19.26 12.39
C ILE A 106 -3.81 -17.82 12.39
N PRO A 107 -2.50 -17.60 12.54
CA PRO A 107 -1.91 -16.27 12.40
C PRO A 107 -2.28 -15.70 11.02
N VAL A 108 -2.79 -14.48 10.97
CA VAL A 108 -3.08 -13.78 9.69
C VAL A 108 -1.80 -13.68 8.83
N THR A 109 -0.64 -13.69 9.47
CA THR A 109 0.69 -13.80 8.84
C THR A 109 0.96 -15.15 8.16
N MET A 110 0.04 -16.11 8.23
CA MET A 110 0.14 -17.46 7.70
C MET A 110 -0.92 -17.72 6.61
N LEU A 111 -1.75 -16.71 6.28
CA LEU A 111 -2.64 -16.74 5.12
C LEU A 111 -1.85 -16.30 3.90
N VAL A 112 -1.35 -17.27 3.14
CA VAL A 112 -0.62 -17.07 1.89
C VAL A 112 -1.65 -17.05 0.74
N PRO A 113 -1.75 -15.97 -0.06
CA PRO A 113 -2.59 -15.98 -1.24
C PRO A 113 -2.07 -17.02 -2.25
N SER A 114 -2.97 -17.80 -2.84
CA SER A 114 -2.66 -18.91 -3.75
C SER A 114 -2.24 -18.51 -5.17
N VAL A 115 -1.87 -17.24 -5.38
CA VAL A 115 -1.74 -16.57 -6.69
C VAL A 115 -0.42 -15.78 -6.69
N PRO A 116 0.31 -15.61 -7.81
CA PRO A 116 1.71 -15.19 -7.83
C PRO A 116 1.98 -13.98 -6.92
N VAL A 117 2.87 -14.21 -5.97
CA VAL A 117 3.14 -13.34 -4.81
C VAL A 117 3.91 -12.07 -5.21
N ASP A 118 4.55 -12.08 -6.38
CA ASP A 118 5.40 -10.99 -6.88
C ASP A 118 4.64 -9.68 -7.16
N ASP A 119 3.32 -9.73 -7.41
CA ASP A 119 2.52 -8.55 -7.79
C ASP A 119 1.84 -7.86 -6.59
N TYR A 120 2.08 -8.32 -5.35
CA TYR A 120 1.33 -7.89 -4.16
C TYR A 120 2.01 -6.83 -3.31
N ALA A 121 3.24 -6.42 -3.62
CA ALA A 121 3.98 -5.43 -2.83
C ALA A 121 3.18 -4.15 -2.57
N ALA A 122 2.54 -3.59 -3.61
CA ALA A 122 1.69 -2.40 -3.47
C ALA A 122 0.48 -2.63 -2.55
N VAL A 123 -0.13 -3.83 -2.58
CA VAL A 123 -1.25 -4.17 -1.68
C VAL A 123 -0.78 -4.20 -0.23
N ILE A 124 0.36 -4.84 0.04
CA ILE A 124 0.95 -4.94 1.39
C ILE A 124 1.27 -3.55 1.94
N ILE A 125 1.81 -2.66 1.10
CA ILE A 125 2.10 -1.26 1.46
C ILE A 125 0.81 -0.51 1.85
N ALA A 126 -0.26 -0.67 1.06
CA ALA A 126 -1.55 -0.05 1.36
C ALA A 126 -2.13 -0.56 2.68
N GLU A 127 -2.14 -1.88 2.88
CA GLU A 127 -2.65 -2.49 4.12
C GLU A 127 -1.85 -2.02 5.32
N LYS A 128 -0.51 -2.03 5.22
CA LYS A 128 0.37 -1.51 6.27
C LYS A 128 -0.01 -0.07 6.62
N TYR A 129 -0.21 0.80 5.63
CA TYR A 129 -0.65 2.18 5.92
C TYR A 129 -2.02 2.23 6.61
N LEU A 130 -3.03 1.54 6.08
CA LEU A 130 -4.40 1.58 6.59
C LEU A 130 -4.56 1.01 8.01
N TYR A 131 -3.70 0.05 8.39
CA TYR A 131 -3.75 -0.63 9.69
C TYR A 131 -2.68 -0.15 10.69
N GLN A 132 -1.59 0.48 10.24
CA GLN A 132 -0.53 1.03 11.10
C GLN A 132 -0.83 2.48 11.54
N VAL A 133 -1.66 3.22 10.80
CA VAL A 133 -2.22 4.51 11.27
C VAL A 133 -3.32 4.22 12.28
N ARG A 134 -2.91 3.95 13.52
CA ARG A 134 -3.76 3.88 14.72
C ARG A 134 -3.28 4.88 15.75
#